data_AF-A0A1Q6T080-F1
#
_entry.id   AF-A0A1Q6T080-F1
#
_cell.length_a   1.000
_cell.length_b   1.000
_cell.length_c   1.000
_cell.angle_alpha   90.00
_cell.angle_beta   90.00
_cell.angle_gamma   90.00
#
_symmetry.space_group_name_H-M   'P 1'
#
loop_
_entity.id
_entity.type
_entity.pdbx_description
1 polymer ?
#
loop_
_entity_poly.entity_id
_entity_poly.type
_entity_poly.pdbx_seq_one_letter_code
_entity_poly.pdbx_strand_id
1 'polypeptide(L)'
;MSRQADLLEAYHNILYVINNAPLNSYPKFGKNDVKKIPSDKAEKIIGNVVGHRLASVPADKHPHVELVLGYPGSGKTLVEEDILARYPGTILKIDYDDFRRFDSRMVEKSKENPLVADYFGQIPGAIKDRLMMGAAANGQSVLISAPALDIQSSPENSLKALFLNKGYRLNVVYINAGEELCFLSNFTRHFKARANNLNNPDGNFDIPRMVRPEVHRAISAGTRQNINEIVGMIGRGENVSLKMVDRDNREIPFTNIEAVPHIARRRERSPLNPAEIDRLVNELSIISDAIQKVGINGREKKILADFMQGALYSRLIERNIPSTMPMFLDNHQGR
;
A
#
# COMPACT_ATOMS: atom_id res chain seq x y z
N MET A 1 31.67 6.78 -4.20
CA MET A 1 31.33 7.18 -2.81
C MET A 1 30.74 5.97 -2.10
N SER A 2 30.77 5.90 -0.76
CA SER A 2 30.15 4.78 -0.04
C SER A 2 28.62 4.96 -0.01
N ARG A 3 27.85 3.87 -0.02
CA ARG A 3 26.37 3.92 0.01
C ARG A 3 25.81 4.75 1.16
N GLN A 4 26.51 4.78 2.29
CA GLN A 4 26.14 5.57 3.45
C GLN A 4 26.34 7.07 3.23
N ALA A 5 27.34 7.47 2.46
CA ALA A 5 27.52 8.86 2.05
C ALA A 5 26.39 9.28 1.10
N ASP A 6 26.05 8.44 0.11
CA ASP A 6 24.95 8.71 -0.83
C ASP A 6 23.60 8.81 -0.09
N LEU A 7 23.39 7.96 0.93
CA LEU A 7 22.21 8.03 1.80
C LEU A 7 22.14 9.34 2.58
N LEU A 8 23.26 9.76 3.18
CA LEU A 8 23.31 11.00 3.95
C LEU A 8 23.07 12.22 3.05
N GLU A 9 23.66 12.23 1.86
CA GLU A 9 23.46 13.29 0.86
C GLU A 9 22.00 13.36 0.42
N ALA A 10 21.39 12.24 0.04
CA ALA A 10 19.98 12.18 -0.35
C ALA A 10 19.06 12.63 0.78
N TYR A 11 19.38 12.27 2.02
CA TYR A 11 18.64 12.70 3.20
C TYR A 11 18.73 14.21 3.44
N HIS A 12 19.92 14.80 3.38
CA HIS A 12 20.06 16.25 3.53
C HIS A 12 19.40 17.02 2.37
N ASN A 13 19.51 16.51 1.14
CA ASN A 13 18.87 17.12 -0.01
C ASN A 13 17.35 17.17 0.16
N ILE A 14 16.71 16.09 0.61
CA ILE A 14 15.25 16.10 0.79
C ILE A 14 14.81 17.09 1.88
N LEU A 15 15.59 17.25 2.97
CA LEU A 15 15.31 18.24 4.01
C LEU A 15 15.41 19.66 3.46
N TYR A 16 16.44 19.93 2.67
CA TYR A 16 16.61 21.21 1.97
C TYR A 16 15.42 21.48 1.04
N VAL A 17 15.03 20.51 0.22
CA VAL A 17 13.92 20.64 -0.72
C VAL A 17 12.59 20.89 -0.01
N ILE A 18 12.28 20.15 1.06
CA ILE A 18 11.05 20.36 1.85
C ILE A 18 10.94 21.81 2.35
N ASN A 19 12.07 22.42 2.71
CA ASN A 19 12.11 23.77 3.23
C ASN A 19 11.98 24.84 2.14
N ASN A 20 12.56 24.60 0.96
CA ASN A 20 12.74 25.62 -0.09
C ASN A 20 11.82 25.43 -1.31
N ALA A 21 11.09 24.33 -1.41
CA ALA A 21 10.21 24.07 -2.55
C ALA A 21 9.05 25.07 -2.66
N PRO A 22 8.57 25.35 -3.89
CA PRO A 22 7.44 26.23 -4.09
C PRO A 22 6.20 25.68 -3.38
N LEU A 23 5.48 26.59 -2.70
CA LEU A 23 4.23 26.24 -2.04
C LEU A 23 3.13 26.02 -3.09
N ASN A 24 2.46 24.88 -3.00
CA ASN A 24 1.26 24.60 -3.76
C ASN A 24 0.05 24.57 -2.80
N SER A 25 -1.11 25.06 -3.21
CA SER A 25 -2.32 25.00 -2.40
C SER A 25 -3.41 24.27 -3.16
N TYR A 26 -3.95 23.20 -2.56
CA TYR A 26 -5.17 22.60 -3.09
C TYR A 26 -6.41 23.32 -2.57
N PRO A 27 -7.50 23.36 -3.36
CA PRO A 27 -8.80 23.77 -2.87
C PRO A 27 -9.19 22.97 -1.62
N LYS A 28 -9.79 23.63 -0.62
CA LYS A 28 -10.37 22.94 0.52
C LYS A 28 -11.46 21.99 0.03
N PHE A 29 -11.41 20.75 0.51
CA PHE A 29 -12.39 19.72 0.17
C PHE A 29 -12.67 18.87 1.41
N GLY A 30 -13.94 18.65 1.71
CA GLY A 30 -14.43 17.89 2.85
C GLY A 30 -15.59 16.97 2.47
N LYS A 31 -16.11 16.24 3.47
CA LYS A 31 -17.20 15.27 3.26
C LYS A 31 -18.46 15.90 2.64
N ASN A 32 -18.74 17.16 2.95
CA ASN A 32 -19.92 17.87 2.48
C ASN A 32 -19.81 18.28 1.00
N ASP A 33 -18.60 18.30 0.44
CA ASP A 33 -18.34 18.64 -0.96
C ASP A 33 -18.57 17.45 -1.90
N VAL A 34 -18.76 16.25 -1.35
CA VAL A 34 -19.08 15.04 -2.11
C VAL A 34 -20.53 15.09 -2.54
N LYS A 35 -20.78 15.52 -3.77
CA LYS A 35 -22.11 15.42 -4.39
C LYS A 35 -22.57 13.96 -4.36
N LYS A 36 -23.72 13.67 -3.73
CA LYS A 36 -24.30 12.33 -3.74
C LYS A 36 -24.62 11.90 -5.17
N ILE A 37 -24.33 10.65 -5.48
CA ILE A 37 -24.77 10.02 -6.73
C ILE A 37 -26.15 9.40 -6.47
N PRO A 38 -27.11 9.54 -7.41
CA PRO A 38 -28.37 8.80 -7.33
C PRO A 38 -28.12 7.30 -7.15
N SER A 39 -28.89 6.64 -6.28
CA SER A 39 -28.67 5.25 -5.90
C SER A 39 -28.78 4.29 -7.09
N ASP A 40 -29.72 4.54 -7.99
CA ASP A 40 -29.90 3.83 -9.26
C ASP A 40 -28.67 3.92 -10.17
N LYS A 41 -28.06 5.11 -10.28
CA LYS A 41 -26.85 5.31 -11.08
C LYS A 41 -25.66 4.59 -10.47
N ALA A 42 -25.48 4.69 -9.16
CA ALA A 42 -24.42 3.97 -8.46
C ALA A 42 -24.57 2.45 -8.63
N GLU A 43 -25.79 1.95 -8.43
CA GLU A 43 -26.13 0.53 -8.58
C GLU A 43 -25.85 0.02 -9.98
N LYS A 44 -26.19 0.79 -11.02
CA LYS A 44 -25.89 0.44 -12.41
C LYS A 44 -24.39 0.32 -12.67
N ILE A 45 -23.58 1.24 -12.16
CA ILE A 45 -22.11 1.19 -12.29
C ILE A 45 -21.57 -0.05 -11.61
N ILE A 46 -21.98 -0.28 -10.35
CA ILE A 46 -21.53 -1.41 -9.53
C ILE A 46 -21.91 -2.73 -10.21
N GLY A 47 -23.19 -2.89 -10.60
CA GLY A 47 -23.71 -4.10 -11.23
C GLY A 47 -23.02 -4.44 -12.55
N ASN A 48 -22.77 -3.44 -13.39
CA ASN A 48 -22.06 -3.63 -14.66
C ASN A 48 -20.62 -4.14 -14.44
N VAL A 49 -19.87 -3.51 -13.53
CA VAL A 49 -18.50 -3.91 -13.22
C VAL A 49 -18.46 -5.31 -12.62
N VAL A 50 -19.32 -5.58 -11.64
CA VAL A 50 -19.39 -6.88 -10.97
C VAL A 50 -19.76 -7.99 -11.96
N GLY A 51 -20.81 -7.80 -12.75
CA GLY A 51 -21.26 -8.78 -13.74
C GLY A 51 -20.19 -9.10 -14.77
N HIS A 52 -19.56 -8.08 -15.35
CA HIS A 52 -18.48 -8.28 -16.34
C HIS A 52 -17.28 -9.02 -15.73
N ARG A 53 -16.85 -8.63 -14.53
CA ARG A 53 -15.67 -9.24 -13.87
C ARG A 53 -15.93 -10.68 -13.45
N LEU A 54 -17.10 -10.99 -12.89
CA LEU A 54 -17.45 -12.37 -12.55
C LEU A 54 -17.59 -13.25 -13.80
N ALA A 55 -18.10 -12.72 -14.91
CA ALA A 55 -18.20 -13.48 -16.17
C ALA A 55 -16.83 -13.77 -16.82
N SER A 56 -15.78 -13.00 -16.47
CA SER A 56 -14.47 -13.08 -17.11
C SER A 56 -13.58 -14.22 -16.61
N VAL A 57 -13.94 -14.88 -15.50
CA VAL A 57 -13.15 -15.95 -14.89
C VAL A 57 -14.06 -17.17 -14.68
N PRO A 58 -13.65 -18.39 -15.08
CA PRO A 58 -14.47 -19.58 -14.85
C PRO A 58 -14.45 -20.02 -13.38
N ALA A 59 -15.43 -20.85 -13.01
CA ALA A 59 -15.38 -21.58 -11.74
C ALA A 59 -14.20 -22.59 -11.75
N ASP A 60 -13.63 -22.82 -10.58
CA ASP A 60 -12.52 -23.75 -10.36
C ASP A 60 -13.04 -24.99 -9.61
N LYS A 61 -12.54 -26.17 -9.97
CA LYS A 61 -12.85 -27.42 -9.25
C LYS A 61 -12.26 -27.43 -7.85
N HIS A 62 -11.13 -26.75 -7.67
CA HIS A 62 -10.41 -26.63 -6.41
C HIS A 62 -10.13 -25.16 -6.12
N PRO A 63 -11.19 -24.39 -5.80
CA PRO A 63 -11.07 -22.95 -5.75
C PRO A 63 -10.19 -22.52 -4.59
N HIS A 64 -9.41 -21.47 -4.82
CA HIS A 64 -8.43 -20.99 -3.86
C HIS A 64 -8.37 -19.46 -3.82
N VAL A 65 -7.82 -18.95 -2.74
CA VAL A 65 -7.57 -17.54 -2.51
C VAL A 65 -6.07 -17.31 -2.47
N GLU A 66 -5.55 -16.51 -3.39
CA GLU A 66 -4.21 -15.94 -3.29
C GLU A 66 -4.32 -14.61 -2.54
N LEU A 67 -3.84 -14.57 -1.30
CA LEU A 67 -3.91 -13.40 -0.43
C LEU A 67 -2.52 -12.76 -0.30
N VAL A 68 -2.37 -11.56 -0.86
CA VAL A 68 -1.13 -10.79 -0.77
C VAL A 68 -1.24 -9.77 0.37
N LEU A 69 -0.46 -9.98 1.43
CA LEU A 69 -0.41 -9.14 2.63
C LEU A 69 0.87 -8.32 2.71
N GLY A 70 0.74 -7.09 3.19
CA GLY A 70 1.88 -6.24 3.49
C GLY A 70 1.46 -4.79 3.68
N TYR A 71 2.30 -4.02 4.35
CA TYR A 71 2.03 -2.60 4.60
C TYR A 71 1.73 -1.81 3.31
N PRO A 72 0.96 -0.71 3.37
CA PRO A 72 0.87 0.20 2.23
C PRO A 72 2.28 0.71 1.87
N GLY A 73 2.71 0.46 0.63
CA GLY A 73 4.08 0.73 0.17
C GLY A 73 5.05 -0.45 0.21
N SER A 74 4.62 -1.64 0.64
CA SER A 74 5.49 -2.83 0.72
C SER A 74 5.93 -3.42 -0.62
N GLY A 75 5.31 -3.01 -1.75
CA GLY A 75 5.61 -3.54 -3.08
C GLY A 75 4.76 -4.75 -3.49
N LYS A 76 3.48 -4.79 -3.09
CA LYS A 76 2.55 -5.90 -3.41
C LYS A 76 2.41 -6.21 -4.90
N THR A 77 2.51 -5.20 -5.75
CA THR A 77 2.35 -5.33 -7.20
C THR A 77 3.26 -6.39 -7.82
N LEU A 78 4.52 -6.49 -7.40
CA LEU A 78 5.45 -7.49 -7.96
C LEU A 78 4.99 -8.93 -7.65
N VAL A 79 4.46 -9.16 -6.45
CA VAL A 79 3.93 -10.46 -6.04
C VAL A 79 2.62 -10.76 -6.77
N GLU A 80 1.75 -9.77 -6.91
CA GLU A 80 0.48 -9.89 -7.64
C GLU A 80 0.71 -10.25 -9.12
N GLU A 81 1.67 -9.61 -9.78
CA GLU A 81 2.03 -9.88 -11.17
C GLU A 81 2.54 -11.30 -11.37
N ASP A 82 3.42 -11.79 -10.48
CA ASP A 82 3.89 -13.17 -10.51
C ASP A 82 2.75 -14.19 -10.31
N ILE A 83 1.82 -13.91 -9.39
CA ILE A 83 0.64 -14.76 -9.19
C ILE A 83 -0.25 -14.75 -10.43
N LEU A 84 -0.54 -13.57 -11.01
CA LEU A 84 -1.38 -13.46 -12.21
C LEU A 84 -0.76 -14.17 -13.41
N ALA A 85 0.57 -14.13 -13.56
CA ALA A 85 1.29 -14.85 -14.59
C ALA A 85 1.18 -16.38 -14.43
N ARG A 86 1.07 -16.88 -13.19
CA ARG A 86 0.85 -18.31 -12.90
C ARG A 86 -0.58 -18.77 -13.18
N TYR A 87 -1.55 -17.86 -13.16
CA TYR A 87 -2.98 -18.16 -13.31
C TYR A 87 -3.65 -17.30 -14.41
N PRO A 88 -3.17 -17.36 -15.67
CA PRO A 88 -3.63 -16.47 -16.74
C PRO A 88 -5.11 -16.74 -17.07
N GLY A 89 -5.97 -15.77 -16.79
CA GLY A 89 -7.42 -15.84 -17.06
C GLY A 89 -8.21 -16.77 -16.14
N THR A 90 -7.57 -17.37 -15.13
CA THR A 90 -8.21 -18.36 -14.24
C THR A 90 -8.37 -17.85 -12.80
N ILE A 91 -7.79 -16.71 -12.46
CA ILE A 91 -7.92 -16.07 -11.14
C ILE A 91 -8.50 -14.67 -11.27
N LEU A 92 -9.48 -14.34 -10.43
CA LEU A 92 -10.09 -13.02 -10.39
C LEU A 92 -9.32 -12.11 -9.44
N LYS A 93 -8.59 -11.11 -9.98
CA LYS A 93 -8.00 -10.05 -9.14
C LYS A 93 -9.09 -9.18 -8.53
N ILE A 94 -9.05 -8.98 -7.22
CA ILE A 94 -9.91 -8.05 -6.49
C ILE A 94 -9.03 -7.06 -5.75
N ASP A 95 -8.91 -5.85 -6.31
CA ASP A 95 -8.13 -4.75 -5.75
C ASP A 95 -9.03 -3.51 -5.62
N TYR A 96 -9.19 -3.04 -4.38
CA TYR A 96 -10.01 -1.87 -4.07
C TYR A 96 -9.52 -0.62 -4.82
N ASP A 97 -8.21 -0.44 -4.94
CA ASP A 97 -7.65 0.77 -5.55
C ASP A 97 -7.93 0.81 -7.06
N ASP A 98 -7.96 -0.36 -7.75
CA ASP A 98 -8.37 -0.48 -9.16
C ASP A 98 -9.81 -0.02 -9.41
N PHE A 99 -10.68 -0.14 -8.41
CA PHE A 99 -12.10 0.18 -8.55
C PHE A 99 -12.43 1.66 -8.37
N ARG A 100 -11.49 2.44 -7.82
CA ARG A 100 -11.69 3.88 -7.60
C ARG A 100 -12.01 4.59 -8.90
N ARG A 101 -11.37 4.21 -10.01
CA ARG A 101 -11.57 4.80 -11.33
C ARG A 101 -13.01 4.72 -11.86
N PHE A 102 -13.84 3.83 -11.31
CA PHE A 102 -15.25 3.71 -11.70
C PHE A 102 -16.15 4.81 -11.09
N ASP A 103 -15.63 5.61 -10.16
CA ASP A 103 -16.29 6.83 -9.70
C ASP A 103 -15.72 8.06 -10.42
N SER A 104 -16.40 8.51 -11.48
CA SER A 104 -15.92 9.65 -12.29
C SER A 104 -15.76 10.93 -11.48
N ARG A 105 -16.58 11.15 -10.45
CA ARG A 105 -16.48 12.33 -9.56
C ARG A 105 -15.17 12.32 -8.79
N MET A 106 -14.70 11.14 -8.39
CA MET A 106 -13.41 10.98 -7.73
C MET A 106 -12.28 11.31 -8.70
N VAL A 107 -12.32 10.75 -9.92
CA VAL A 107 -11.30 11.02 -10.96
C VAL A 107 -11.22 12.51 -11.25
N GLU A 108 -12.36 13.17 -11.48
CA GLU A 108 -12.44 14.61 -11.74
C GLU A 108 -11.89 15.42 -10.56
N LYS A 109 -12.31 15.12 -9.33
CA LYS A 109 -11.88 15.87 -8.15
C LYS A 109 -10.43 15.61 -7.76
N SER A 110 -9.88 14.44 -8.06
CA SER A 110 -8.45 14.17 -7.85
C SER A 110 -7.54 15.00 -8.75
N LYS A 111 -8.02 15.51 -9.89
CA LYS A 111 -7.27 16.48 -10.73
C LYS A 111 -7.10 17.83 -10.02
N GLU A 112 -8.10 18.25 -9.27
CA GLU A 112 -8.10 19.52 -8.51
C GLU A 112 -7.41 19.38 -7.15
N ASN A 113 -7.66 18.26 -6.46
CA ASN A 113 -7.11 17.98 -5.15
C ASN A 113 -6.84 16.47 -5.00
N PRO A 114 -5.58 16.02 -4.97
CA PRO A 114 -5.24 14.61 -4.88
C PRO A 114 -5.64 13.95 -3.55
N LEU A 115 -5.92 14.74 -2.50
CA LEU A 115 -6.24 14.24 -1.18
C LEU A 115 -7.73 13.85 -1.00
N VAL A 116 -8.53 13.94 -2.06
CA VAL A 116 -9.99 13.69 -1.98
C VAL A 116 -10.38 12.22 -2.08
N ALA A 117 -9.45 11.34 -2.46
CA ALA A 117 -9.74 9.93 -2.72
C ALA A 117 -10.40 9.21 -1.53
N ASP A 118 -10.13 9.63 -0.30
CA ASP A 118 -10.71 9.06 0.92
C ASP A 118 -12.22 9.36 1.06
N TYR A 119 -12.75 10.33 0.32
CA TYR A 119 -14.18 10.71 0.39
C TYR A 119 -15.09 9.92 -0.56
N PHE A 120 -14.52 9.16 -1.50
CA PHE A 120 -15.26 8.45 -2.56
C PHE A 120 -15.22 6.92 -2.37
N GLY A 121 -15.60 6.46 -1.19
CA GLY A 121 -15.48 5.04 -0.82
C GLY A 121 -16.63 4.12 -1.25
N GLN A 122 -17.80 4.69 -1.58
CA GLN A 122 -19.04 3.94 -1.77
C GLN A 122 -18.97 2.95 -2.94
N ILE A 123 -18.65 3.44 -4.14
CA ILE A 123 -18.60 2.62 -5.36
C ILE A 123 -17.47 1.57 -5.28
N PRO A 124 -16.19 1.92 -5.03
CA PRO A 124 -15.12 0.92 -4.97
C PRO A 124 -15.31 -0.10 -3.85
N GLY A 125 -15.87 0.32 -2.70
CA GLY A 125 -16.21 -0.60 -1.61
C GLY A 125 -17.27 -1.62 -2.01
N ALA A 126 -18.38 -1.15 -2.57
CA ALA A 126 -19.46 -2.03 -3.02
C ALA A 126 -19.03 -2.99 -4.14
N ILE A 127 -18.20 -2.54 -5.08
CA ILE A 127 -17.62 -3.41 -6.12
C ILE A 127 -16.78 -4.51 -5.46
N LYS A 128 -15.83 -4.14 -4.57
CA LYS A 128 -14.97 -5.10 -3.87
C LYS A 128 -15.79 -6.14 -3.12
N ASP A 129 -16.74 -5.71 -2.29
CA ASP A 129 -17.53 -6.61 -1.45
C ASP A 129 -18.41 -7.55 -2.28
N ARG A 130 -19.06 -7.06 -3.35
CA ARG A 130 -19.88 -7.90 -4.22
C ARG A 130 -19.08 -8.86 -5.09
N LEU A 131 -17.89 -8.46 -5.54
CA LEU A 131 -16.99 -9.38 -6.24
C LEU A 131 -16.55 -10.52 -5.32
N MET A 132 -16.20 -10.21 -4.06
CA MET A 132 -15.83 -11.22 -3.07
C MET A 132 -16.97 -12.23 -2.83
N MET A 133 -18.19 -11.73 -2.58
CA MET A 133 -19.36 -12.57 -2.35
C MET A 133 -19.72 -13.40 -3.60
N GLY A 134 -19.72 -12.77 -4.78
CA GLY A 134 -20.06 -13.41 -6.04
C GLY A 134 -19.05 -14.48 -6.44
N ALA A 135 -17.74 -14.20 -6.30
CA ALA A 135 -16.69 -15.18 -6.59
C ALA A 135 -16.78 -16.39 -5.66
N ALA A 136 -16.99 -16.15 -4.36
CA ALA A 136 -17.20 -17.21 -3.38
C ALA A 136 -18.41 -18.09 -3.73
N ALA A 137 -19.53 -17.48 -4.15
CA ALA A 137 -20.74 -18.20 -4.55
C ALA A 137 -20.57 -18.99 -5.86
N ASN A 138 -19.77 -18.47 -6.79
CA ASN A 138 -19.54 -19.08 -8.09
C ASN A 138 -18.43 -20.15 -8.09
N GLY A 139 -17.73 -20.37 -6.96
CA GLY A 139 -16.61 -21.32 -6.92
C GLY A 139 -15.36 -20.80 -7.66
N GLN A 140 -15.13 -19.48 -7.69
CA GLN A 140 -14.04 -18.88 -8.47
C GLN A 140 -12.81 -18.63 -7.61
N SER A 141 -11.63 -18.91 -8.15
CA SER A 141 -10.36 -18.56 -7.51
C SER A 141 -10.13 -17.05 -7.56
N VAL A 142 -9.64 -16.46 -6.46
CA VAL A 142 -9.48 -15.00 -6.31
C VAL A 142 -8.08 -14.62 -5.85
N LEU A 143 -7.55 -13.51 -6.40
CA LEU A 143 -6.36 -12.84 -5.91
C LEU A 143 -6.78 -11.57 -5.19
N ILE A 144 -6.43 -11.46 -3.91
CA ILE A 144 -6.82 -10.33 -3.08
C ILE A 144 -5.57 -9.60 -2.58
N SER A 145 -5.46 -8.33 -2.94
CA SER A 145 -4.46 -7.44 -2.37
C SER A 145 -5.01 -6.76 -1.12
N ALA A 146 -4.39 -7.00 0.02
CA ALA A 146 -4.93 -6.57 1.30
C ALA A 146 -3.85 -5.91 2.17
N PRO A 147 -4.00 -4.61 2.50
CA PRO A 147 -3.09 -4.00 3.45
C PRO A 147 -3.43 -4.43 4.89
N ALA A 148 -4.72 -4.60 5.19
CA ALA A 148 -5.25 -5.29 6.36
C ALA A 148 -6.65 -5.79 6.00
N LEU A 149 -6.90 -7.10 6.07
CA LEU A 149 -8.25 -7.66 6.00
C LEU A 149 -8.64 -8.17 7.37
N ASP A 150 -9.87 -7.94 7.76
CA ASP A 150 -10.40 -8.62 8.92
C ASP A 150 -10.64 -10.10 8.57
N ILE A 151 -9.67 -10.92 8.93
CA ILE A 151 -9.73 -12.38 8.72
C ILE A 151 -10.85 -13.01 9.56
N GLN A 152 -11.26 -12.35 10.65
CA GLN A 152 -12.28 -12.84 11.59
C GLN A 152 -13.35 -11.82 12.06
N SER A 153 -13.33 -10.54 11.66
CA SER A 153 -14.17 -9.51 12.35
C SER A 153 -15.67 -9.68 12.20
N SER A 154 -16.11 -10.52 11.26
CA SER A 154 -17.51 -10.82 11.04
C SER A 154 -17.74 -12.32 10.84
N PRO A 155 -18.78 -12.89 11.48
CA PRO A 155 -19.22 -14.27 11.22
C PRO A 155 -19.59 -14.54 9.76
N GLU A 156 -19.96 -13.50 9.01
CA GLU A 156 -20.54 -13.64 7.67
C GLU A 156 -19.66 -13.04 6.57
N ASN A 157 -18.96 -11.94 6.87
CA ASN A 157 -18.21 -11.17 5.86
C ASN A 157 -16.69 -11.27 5.99
N SER A 158 -16.18 -12.10 6.90
CA SER A 158 -14.74 -12.35 7.01
C SER A 158 -14.23 -13.21 5.85
N LEU A 159 -12.93 -13.12 5.56
CA LEU A 159 -12.28 -14.03 4.60
C LEU A 159 -12.52 -15.50 4.94
N LYS A 160 -12.51 -15.82 6.25
CA LYS A 160 -12.78 -17.16 6.73
C LYS A 160 -14.20 -17.61 6.37
N ALA A 161 -15.19 -16.78 6.67
CA ALA A 161 -16.60 -17.09 6.38
C ALA A 161 -16.88 -17.19 4.87
N LEU A 162 -16.32 -16.26 4.08
CA LEU A 162 -16.56 -16.21 2.64
C LEU A 162 -15.89 -17.35 1.88
N PHE A 163 -14.70 -17.78 2.28
CA PHE A 163 -13.88 -18.72 1.50
C PHE A 163 -13.53 -20.00 2.26
N LEU A 164 -12.81 -19.91 3.39
CA LEU A 164 -12.29 -21.10 4.08
C LEU A 164 -13.39 -22.05 4.56
N ASN A 165 -14.46 -21.52 5.17
CA ASN A 165 -15.60 -22.31 5.62
C ASN A 165 -16.36 -22.97 4.45
N LYS A 166 -16.15 -22.50 3.21
CA LYS A 166 -16.70 -23.07 1.98
C LYS A 166 -15.75 -24.04 1.27
N GLY A 167 -14.65 -24.44 1.93
CA GLY A 167 -13.70 -25.44 1.42
C GLY A 167 -12.59 -24.87 0.54
N TYR A 168 -12.47 -23.55 0.42
CA TYR A 168 -11.36 -22.95 -0.33
C TYR A 168 -10.04 -23.18 0.40
N ARG A 169 -8.96 -23.24 -0.37
CA ARG A 169 -7.60 -23.11 0.16
C ARG A 169 -7.17 -21.65 0.18
N LEU A 170 -6.58 -21.18 1.28
CA LEU A 170 -6.01 -19.84 1.38
C LEU A 170 -4.48 -19.90 1.28
N ASN A 171 -3.92 -19.36 0.19
CA ASN A 171 -2.49 -19.20 0.00
C ASN A 171 -2.11 -17.77 0.34
N VAL A 172 -1.38 -17.57 1.43
CA VAL A 172 -0.96 -16.24 1.88
C VAL A 172 0.48 -15.98 1.47
N VAL A 173 0.71 -14.85 0.81
CA VAL A 173 2.05 -14.28 0.62
C VAL A 173 2.17 -13.01 1.45
N TYR A 174 2.97 -13.06 2.52
CA TYR A 174 3.28 -11.92 3.36
C TYR A 174 4.59 -11.27 2.94
N ILE A 175 4.52 -10.00 2.54
CA ILE A 175 5.69 -9.19 2.25
C ILE A 175 6.18 -8.55 3.53
N ASN A 176 7.33 -9.03 4.02
CA ASN A 176 8.00 -8.47 5.18
C ASN A 176 8.91 -7.31 4.75
N ALA A 177 8.54 -6.11 5.19
CA ALA A 177 9.25 -4.88 4.88
C ALA A 177 9.19 -3.92 6.08
N GLY A 178 10.21 -3.08 6.24
CA GLY A 178 10.23 -2.03 7.27
C GLY A 178 9.06 -1.06 7.13
N GLU A 179 8.37 -0.75 8.23
CA GLU A 179 7.18 0.13 8.23
C GLU A 179 7.49 1.52 7.68
N GLU A 180 8.65 2.08 8.07
CA GLU A 180 9.10 3.40 7.64
C GLU A 180 9.46 3.43 6.15
N LEU A 181 10.08 2.37 5.63
CA LEU A 181 10.32 2.24 4.18
C LEU A 181 9.00 2.20 3.42
N CYS A 182 8.03 1.42 3.91
CA CYS A 182 6.71 1.36 3.31
C CYS A 182 6.00 2.72 3.36
N PHE A 183 6.14 3.45 4.47
CA PHE A 183 5.57 4.78 4.60
C PHE A 183 6.19 5.77 3.61
N LEU A 184 7.52 5.76 3.48
CA LEU A 184 8.24 6.55 2.46
C LEU A 184 7.75 6.25 1.04
N SER A 185 7.54 4.97 0.72
CA SER A 185 7.04 4.57 -0.60
C SER A 185 5.65 5.12 -0.93
N ASN A 186 4.83 5.45 0.08
CA ASN A 186 3.56 6.15 -0.17
C ASN A 186 3.79 7.60 -0.63
N PHE A 187 4.81 8.29 -0.11
CA PHE A 187 5.20 9.61 -0.63
C PHE A 187 5.75 9.49 -2.04
N THR A 188 6.62 8.51 -2.30
CA THR A 188 7.15 8.21 -3.63
C THR A 188 6.00 8.03 -4.63
N ARG A 189 5.01 7.18 -4.33
CA ARG A 189 3.83 6.97 -5.18
C ARG A 189 3.04 8.26 -5.39
N HIS A 190 2.79 9.01 -4.32
CA HIS A 190 2.03 10.26 -4.38
C HIS A 190 2.70 11.30 -5.28
N PHE A 191 3.99 11.57 -5.07
CA PHE A 191 4.71 12.60 -5.79
C PHE A 191 5.05 12.17 -7.22
N LYS A 192 5.31 10.89 -7.48
CA LYS A 192 5.42 10.35 -8.85
C LYS A 192 4.14 10.57 -9.65
N ALA A 193 2.99 10.22 -9.09
CA ALA A 193 1.71 10.41 -9.76
C ALA A 193 1.46 11.89 -10.10
N ARG A 194 1.78 12.81 -9.17
CA ARG A 194 1.69 14.26 -9.45
C ARG A 194 2.64 14.71 -10.57
N ALA A 195 3.89 14.28 -10.53
CA ALA A 195 4.87 14.63 -11.56
C ALA A 195 4.48 14.07 -12.93
N ASN A 196 3.97 12.85 -12.98
CA ASN A 196 3.46 12.23 -14.20
C ASN A 196 2.28 13.02 -14.78
N ASN A 197 1.30 13.38 -13.95
CA ASN A 197 0.15 14.16 -14.40
C ASN A 197 0.52 15.57 -14.89
N LEU A 198 1.52 16.22 -14.26
CA LEU A 198 2.03 17.50 -14.73
C LEU A 198 2.68 17.38 -16.12
N ASN A 199 3.44 16.30 -16.35
CA ASN A 199 4.14 16.07 -17.61
C ASN A 199 3.24 15.51 -18.71
N ASN A 200 2.07 14.96 -18.36
CA ASN A 200 1.16 14.30 -19.29
C ASN A 200 -0.31 14.71 -19.04
N PRO A 201 -0.68 15.98 -19.30
CA PRO A 201 -1.99 16.51 -18.94
C PRO A 201 -3.16 15.84 -19.69
N ASP A 202 -2.89 15.33 -20.90
CA ASP A 202 -3.89 14.67 -21.77
C ASP A 202 -3.84 13.13 -21.69
N GLY A 203 -2.91 12.57 -20.91
CA GLY A 203 -2.72 11.13 -20.79
C GLY A 203 -3.59 10.46 -19.73
N ASN A 204 -3.25 9.20 -19.43
CA ASN A 204 -3.85 8.50 -18.30
C ASN A 204 -3.50 9.22 -17.01
N PHE A 205 -4.53 9.72 -16.32
CA PHE A 205 -4.38 10.42 -15.06
C PHE A 205 -4.07 9.43 -13.93
N ASP A 206 -2.88 9.54 -13.34
CA ASP A 206 -2.46 8.79 -12.17
C ASP A 206 -3.08 9.42 -10.92
N ILE A 207 -3.92 8.70 -10.17
CA ILE A 207 -4.56 9.25 -8.97
C ILE A 207 -3.49 9.46 -7.87
N PRO A 208 -3.09 10.71 -7.55
CA PRO A 208 -2.05 10.91 -6.57
C PRO A 208 -2.67 10.75 -5.19
N ARG A 209 -2.10 9.89 -4.35
CA ARG A 209 -2.68 9.64 -3.01
C ARG A 209 -1.61 9.53 -1.95
N MET A 210 -1.75 10.38 -0.94
CA MET A 210 -0.96 10.31 0.28
C MET A 210 -1.75 9.56 1.36
N VAL A 211 -1.16 8.52 1.92
CA VAL A 211 -1.70 7.85 3.11
C VAL A 211 -1.25 8.65 4.32
N ARG A 212 -2.17 9.03 5.20
CA ARG A 212 -1.83 9.79 6.40
C ARG A 212 -1.09 8.90 7.41
N PRO A 213 -0.15 9.44 8.22
CA PRO A 213 0.63 8.63 9.16
C PRO A 213 -0.22 7.82 10.14
N GLU A 214 -1.31 8.40 10.65
CA GLU A 214 -2.23 7.72 11.56
C GLU A 214 -2.94 6.53 10.89
N VAL A 215 -3.32 6.71 9.62
CA VAL A 215 -3.98 5.65 8.83
C VAL A 215 -2.97 4.55 8.48
N HIS A 216 -1.76 4.92 8.07
CA HIS A 216 -0.70 3.96 7.76
C HIS A 216 -0.36 3.11 9.00
N ARG A 217 -0.16 3.74 10.16
CA ARG A 217 0.13 3.04 11.42
C ARG A 217 -1.01 2.09 11.84
N ALA A 218 -2.26 2.53 11.72
CA ALA A 218 -3.42 1.69 12.03
C ALA A 218 -3.48 0.46 11.12
N ILE A 219 -3.27 0.65 9.82
CA ILE A 219 -3.21 -0.44 8.84
C ILE A 219 -2.04 -1.38 9.17
N SER A 220 -0.84 -0.85 9.41
CA SER A 220 0.34 -1.64 9.75
C SER A 220 0.15 -2.47 11.02
N ALA A 221 -0.52 -1.91 12.04
CA ALA A 221 -0.91 -2.68 13.22
C ALA A 221 -1.89 -3.82 12.88
N GLY A 222 -2.91 -3.54 12.05
CA GLY A 222 -3.85 -4.54 11.56
C GLY A 222 -3.16 -5.64 10.74
N THR A 223 -2.21 -5.31 9.86
CA THR A 223 -1.42 -6.31 9.12
C THR A 223 -0.70 -7.25 10.07
N ARG A 224 -0.09 -6.73 11.14
CA ARG A 224 0.63 -7.54 12.12
C ARG A 224 -0.29 -8.47 12.90
N GLN A 225 -1.47 -7.97 13.28
CA GLN A 225 -2.51 -8.80 13.90
C GLN A 225 -2.97 -9.92 12.96
N ASN A 226 -3.16 -9.62 11.67
CA ASN A 226 -3.55 -10.61 10.67
C ASN A 226 -2.52 -11.71 10.50
N ILE A 227 -1.22 -11.39 10.54
CA ILE A 227 -0.17 -12.40 10.48
C ILE A 227 -0.23 -13.33 11.70
N ASN A 228 -0.44 -12.79 12.91
CA ASN A 228 -0.64 -13.63 14.09
C ASN A 228 -1.86 -14.55 13.95
N GLU A 229 -2.96 -14.02 13.40
CA GLU A 229 -4.17 -14.80 13.18
C GLU A 229 -3.95 -15.92 12.16
N ILE A 230 -3.29 -15.64 11.03
CA ILE A 230 -2.96 -16.65 10.01
C ILE A 230 -2.09 -17.76 10.57
N VAL A 231 -1.07 -17.40 11.36
CA VAL A 231 -0.22 -18.38 12.06
C VAL A 231 -1.09 -19.24 13.00
N GLY A 232 -2.02 -18.63 13.74
CA GLY A 232 -2.97 -19.34 14.59
C GLY A 232 -3.90 -20.28 13.81
N MET A 233 -4.40 -19.86 12.64
CA MET A 233 -5.24 -20.68 11.77
C MET A 233 -4.48 -21.91 11.26
N ILE A 234 -3.23 -21.73 10.84
CA ILE A 234 -2.36 -22.84 10.43
C ILE A 234 -2.12 -23.80 11.61
N GLY A 235 -1.84 -23.27 12.81
CA GLY A 235 -1.67 -24.07 14.02
C GLY A 235 -2.92 -24.88 14.42
N ARG A 236 -4.12 -24.40 14.07
CA ARG A 236 -5.40 -25.12 14.25
C ARG A 236 -5.71 -26.11 13.13
N GLY A 237 -4.85 -26.26 12.13
CA GLY A 237 -5.05 -27.16 11.00
C GLY A 237 -6.04 -26.63 9.95
N GLU A 238 -6.31 -25.33 9.90
CA GLU A 238 -7.13 -24.74 8.84
C GLU A 238 -6.40 -24.82 7.49
N ASN A 239 -7.13 -24.85 6.36
CA ASN A 239 -6.58 -25.00 5.00
C ASN A 239 -5.91 -23.71 4.49
N VAL A 240 -4.86 -23.31 5.19
CA VAL A 240 -4.10 -22.09 4.98
C VAL A 240 -2.63 -22.44 4.78
N SER A 241 -1.99 -21.78 3.84
CA SER A 241 -0.53 -21.79 3.70
C SER A 241 0.01 -20.38 3.79
N LEU A 242 1.23 -20.23 4.28
CA LEU A 242 1.90 -18.95 4.42
C LEU A 242 3.29 -19.01 3.80
N LYS A 243 3.58 -18.05 2.94
CA LYS A 243 4.90 -17.74 2.42
C LYS A 243 5.28 -16.32 2.88
N MET A 244 6.54 -16.12 3.25
CA MET A 244 7.08 -14.80 3.56
C MET A 244 8.10 -14.41 2.51
N VAL A 245 8.01 -13.19 1.99
CA VAL A 245 8.91 -12.64 0.98
C VAL A 245 9.40 -11.25 1.37
N ASP A 246 10.53 -10.83 0.82
CA ASP A 246 10.97 -9.44 0.89
C ASP A 246 10.32 -8.57 -0.20
N ARG A 247 10.72 -7.29 -0.26
CA ARG A 247 10.21 -6.33 -1.26
C ARG A 247 10.61 -6.65 -2.71
N ASP A 248 11.54 -7.58 -2.90
CA ASP A 248 12.01 -8.04 -4.22
C ASP A 248 11.37 -9.38 -4.60
N ASN A 249 10.31 -9.78 -3.88
CA ASN A 249 9.64 -11.07 -4.01
C ASN A 249 10.59 -12.27 -3.78
N ARG A 250 11.68 -12.08 -3.03
CA ARG A 250 12.57 -13.17 -2.64
C ARG A 250 12.08 -13.82 -1.38
N GLU A 251 12.05 -15.14 -1.37
CA GLU A 251 11.56 -15.91 -0.23
C GLU A 251 12.46 -15.72 0.99
N ILE A 252 11.81 -15.45 2.13
CA ILE A 252 12.47 -15.40 3.44
C ILE A 252 12.18 -16.73 4.13
N PRO A 253 13.18 -17.62 4.26
CA PRO A 253 12.95 -18.93 4.83
C PRO A 253 12.63 -18.85 6.32
N PHE A 254 11.74 -19.72 6.77
CA PHE A 254 11.47 -20.00 8.18
C PHE A 254 11.14 -21.48 8.33
N THR A 255 11.63 -22.10 9.40
CA THR A 255 11.42 -23.53 9.68
C THR A 255 10.25 -23.79 10.62
N ASN A 256 9.87 -22.79 11.41
CA ASN A 256 8.71 -22.83 12.31
C ASN A 256 7.75 -21.69 11.95
N ILE A 257 6.50 -22.04 11.66
CA ILE A 257 5.43 -21.08 11.35
C ILE A 257 5.18 -20.09 12.51
N GLU A 258 5.31 -20.55 13.76
CA GLU A 258 5.11 -19.73 14.95
C GLU A 258 6.19 -18.64 15.10
N ALA A 259 7.35 -18.82 14.46
CA ALA A 259 8.42 -17.84 14.48
C ALA A 259 8.20 -16.67 13.51
N VAL A 260 7.24 -16.78 12.57
CA VAL A 260 7.05 -15.77 11.50
C VAL A 260 6.84 -14.35 12.05
N PRO A 261 5.96 -14.10 13.05
CA PRO A 261 5.79 -12.75 13.60
C PRO A 261 7.08 -12.19 14.21
N HIS A 262 7.87 -13.04 14.89
CA HIS A 262 9.13 -12.64 15.49
C HIS A 262 10.21 -12.32 14.45
N ILE A 263 10.33 -13.16 13.40
CA ILE A 263 11.25 -12.91 12.27
C ILE A 263 10.89 -11.60 11.58
N ALA A 264 9.60 -11.40 11.31
CA ALA A 264 9.09 -10.19 10.68
C ALA A 264 9.45 -8.92 11.47
N ARG A 265 9.22 -8.94 12.78
CA ARG A 265 9.56 -7.84 13.69
C ARG A 265 11.05 -7.58 13.81
N ARG A 266 11.86 -8.64 13.85
CA ARG A 266 13.32 -8.50 13.91
C ARG A 266 13.84 -7.81 12.65
N ARG A 267 13.37 -8.22 11.47
CA ARG A 267 13.79 -7.66 10.18
C ARG A 267 13.41 -6.18 10.03
N GLU A 268 12.23 -5.76 10.47
CA GLU A 268 11.87 -4.32 10.53
C GLU A 268 12.87 -3.48 11.33
N ARG A 269 13.49 -4.10 12.34
CA ARG A 269 14.41 -3.45 13.29
C ARG A 269 15.89 -3.58 12.93
N SER A 270 16.23 -4.47 12.00
CA SER A 270 17.61 -4.66 11.55
C SER A 270 18.10 -3.48 10.70
N PRO A 271 19.43 -3.24 10.64
CA PRO A 271 20.02 -2.44 9.59
C PRO A 271 19.61 -2.94 8.20
N LEU A 272 19.47 -2.01 7.27
CA LEU A 272 19.13 -2.26 5.88
C LEU A 272 20.27 -2.98 5.18
N ASN A 273 19.91 -3.91 4.30
CA ASN A 273 20.89 -4.48 3.39
C ASN A 273 21.25 -3.47 2.27
N PRO A 274 22.34 -3.70 1.50
CA PRO A 274 22.77 -2.77 0.46
C PRO A 274 21.69 -2.40 -0.58
N ALA A 275 20.87 -3.35 -1.02
CA ALA A 275 19.80 -3.08 -1.99
C ALA A 275 18.67 -2.25 -1.38
N GLU A 276 18.40 -2.41 -0.08
CA GLU A 276 17.45 -1.56 0.64
C GLU A 276 17.97 -0.14 0.84
N ILE A 277 19.28 0.05 1.03
CA ILE A 277 19.92 1.37 1.07
C ILE A 277 19.81 2.04 -0.29
N ASP A 278 20.18 1.34 -1.36
CA ASP A 278 20.11 1.87 -2.73
C ASP A 278 18.66 2.27 -3.09
N ARG A 279 17.67 1.48 -2.64
CA ARG A 279 16.25 1.82 -2.78
C ARG A 279 15.85 3.05 -1.96
N LEU A 280 16.31 3.16 -0.72
CA LEU A 280 16.02 4.32 0.14
C LEU A 280 16.57 5.61 -0.48
N VAL A 281 17.82 5.60 -0.94
CA VAL A 281 18.44 6.72 -1.68
C VAL A 281 17.56 7.12 -2.86
N ASN A 282 17.19 6.15 -3.71
CA ASN A 282 16.38 6.42 -4.89
C ASN A 282 14.99 6.99 -4.56
N GLU A 283 14.31 6.46 -3.52
CA GLU A 283 13.02 6.99 -3.09
C GLU A 283 13.13 8.44 -2.59
N LEU A 284 14.17 8.77 -1.83
CA LEU A 284 14.43 10.16 -1.39
C LEU A 284 14.69 11.09 -2.56
N SER A 285 15.49 10.66 -3.55
CA SER A 285 15.75 11.43 -4.77
C SER A 285 14.48 11.67 -5.57
N ILE A 286 13.67 10.63 -5.81
CA ILE A 286 12.39 10.73 -6.54
C ILE A 286 11.47 11.75 -5.87
N ILE A 287 11.33 11.69 -4.55
CA ILE A 287 10.45 12.60 -3.81
C ILE A 287 10.99 14.03 -3.94
N SER A 288 12.30 14.23 -3.78
CA SER A 288 12.95 15.53 -3.90
C SER A 288 12.72 16.17 -5.28
N ASP A 289 13.01 15.43 -6.35
CA ASP A 289 12.85 15.90 -7.73
C ASP A 289 11.39 16.24 -8.04
N ALA A 290 10.46 15.40 -7.59
CA ALA A 290 9.06 15.62 -7.82
C ALA A 290 8.55 16.85 -7.07
N ILE A 291 8.92 17.03 -5.80
CA ILE A 291 8.54 18.21 -5.00
C ILE A 291 9.04 19.51 -5.66
N GLN A 292 10.27 19.54 -6.16
CA GLN A 292 10.81 20.71 -6.87
C GLN A 292 9.98 21.05 -8.12
N LYS A 293 9.45 20.04 -8.83
CA LYS A 293 8.64 20.22 -10.04
C LYS A 293 7.20 20.62 -9.76
N VAL A 294 6.52 19.92 -8.84
CA VAL A 294 5.07 20.07 -8.63
C VAL A 294 4.71 20.96 -7.43
N GLY A 295 5.71 21.38 -6.65
CA GLY A 295 5.55 22.09 -5.38
C GLY A 295 4.99 21.20 -4.27
N ILE A 296 5.00 21.73 -3.05
CA ILE A 296 4.52 21.04 -1.85
C ILE A 296 3.48 21.89 -1.12
N ASN A 297 2.37 21.29 -0.70
CA ASN A 297 1.40 22.03 0.12
C ASN A 297 1.75 21.99 1.62
N GLY A 298 1.16 22.91 2.39
CA GLY A 298 1.46 23.01 3.83
C GLY A 298 1.21 21.73 4.64
N ARG A 299 0.18 20.94 4.28
CA ARG A 299 -0.12 19.65 4.93
C ARG A 299 0.89 18.57 4.54
N GLU A 300 1.21 18.44 3.26
CA GLU A 300 2.25 17.54 2.74
C GLU A 300 3.60 17.88 3.39
N LYS A 301 3.98 19.17 3.39
CA LYS A 301 5.20 19.69 3.99
C LYS A 301 5.31 19.30 5.46
N LYS A 302 4.26 19.55 6.24
CA LYS A 302 4.23 19.18 7.65
C LYS A 302 4.42 17.67 7.87
N ILE A 303 3.60 16.86 7.20
CA ILE A 303 3.64 15.39 7.38
C ILE A 303 5.00 14.83 6.96
N LEU A 304 5.53 15.29 5.82
CA LEU A 304 6.82 14.83 5.32
C LEU A 304 7.97 15.29 6.24
N ALA A 305 7.99 16.56 6.67
CA ALA A 305 9.00 17.07 7.60
C ALA A 305 8.98 16.31 8.94
N ASP A 306 7.80 16.15 9.55
CA ASP A 306 7.63 15.42 10.82
C ASP A 306 8.13 13.97 10.68
N PHE A 307 7.86 13.32 9.54
CA PHE A 307 8.34 11.97 9.26
C PHE A 307 9.87 11.91 9.05
N MET A 308 10.42 12.83 8.26
CA MET A 308 11.85 12.89 7.92
C MET A 308 12.73 13.15 9.14
N GLN A 309 12.34 14.10 9.99
CA GLN A 309 13.09 14.49 11.19
C GLN A 309 12.85 13.53 12.37
N GLY A 310 11.71 12.84 12.39
CA GLY A 310 11.36 11.90 13.44
C GLY A 310 11.71 10.45 13.10
N ALA A 311 10.72 9.73 12.57
CA ALA A 311 10.79 8.29 12.40
C ALA A 311 11.80 7.85 11.33
N LEU A 312 11.91 8.55 10.20
CA LEU A 312 12.90 8.19 9.17
C LEU A 312 14.32 8.35 9.71
N TYR A 313 14.61 9.48 10.35
CA TYR A 313 15.93 9.75 10.92
C TYR A 313 16.34 8.69 11.94
N SER A 314 15.57 8.59 13.03
CA SER A 314 15.91 7.72 14.17
C SER A 314 15.88 6.22 13.83
N ARG A 315 15.02 5.80 12.89
CA ARG A 315 14.85 4.37 12.59
C ARG A 315 15.56 3.92 11.33
N LEU A 316 15.87 4.80 10.37
CA LEU A 316 16.51 4.41 9.12
C LEU A 316 17.85 5.12 8.89
N ILE A 317 17.97 6.42 9.14
CA ILE A 317 19.21 7.15 8.85
C ILE A 317 20.28 6.81 9.89
N GLU A 318 20.01 7.12 11.17
CA GLU A 318 20.96 6.91 12.27
C GLU A 318 21.40 5.45 12.39
N ARG A 319 20.46 4.51 12.18
CA ARG A 319 20.73 3.06 12.26
C ARG A 319 21.68 2.54 11.17
N ASN A 320 21.74 3.20 10.01
CA ASN A 320 22.46 2.70 8.84
C ASN A 320 23.71 3.51 8.49
N ILE A 321 23.96 4.62 9.20
CA ILE A 321 25.13 5.45 9.02
C ILE A 321 26.11 5.19 10.17
N PRO A 322 27.42 4.94 9.89
CA PRO A 322 28.42 4.81 10.95
C PRO A 322 28.47 6.07 11.82
N SER A 323 28.64 5.91 13.13
CA SER A 323 28.76 7.02 14.08
C SER A 323 29.93 7.97 13.80
N THR A 324 30.85 7.58 12.91
CA THR A 324 32.03 8.35 12.50
C THR A 324 31.78 9.29 11.32
N MET A 325 30.63 9.22 10.64
CA MET A 325 30.28 10.17 9.58
C MET A 325 29.67 11.44 10.17
N PRO A 326 30.15 12.64 9.78
CA PRO A 326 29.60 13.90 10.29
C PRO A 326 28.16 14.06 9.80
N MET A 327 27.21 14.11 10.73
CA MET A 327 25.82 14.45 10.43
C MET A 327 25.63 15.95 10.63
N PHE A 328 25.44 16.65 9.52
CA PHE A 328 25.08 18.08 9.54
C PHE A 328 23.57 18.21 9.72
N LEU A 329 23.09 17.82 10.90
CA LEU A 329 21.79 18.30 11.35
C LEU A 329 21.98 19.76 11.71
N ASP A 330 21.47 20.67 10.87
CA ASP A 330 21.29 22.05 11.30
C ASP A 330 20.41 22.02 12.56
N ASN A 331 21.03 22.23 13.70
CA ASN A 331 20.37 22.47 14.96
C ASN A 331 19.61 23.79 14.86
N HIS A 332 18.42 23.76 14.26
CA HIS A 332 17.34 24.66 14.65
C HIS A 332 16.68 24.14 15.95
N GLN A 333 17.51 23.85 16.95
CA GLN A 333 17.16 23.95 18.36
C GLN A 333 18.06 25.05 18.94
N GLY A 334 17.60 26.29 18.82
CA GLY A 334 18.40 27.43 19.22
C GLY A 334 17.74 28.78 18.98
N ARG A 335 16.51 28.98 19.48
CA ARG A 335 16.04 30.16 20.24
C ARG A 335 14.53 30.17 20.36
#